data_AF-A0A061NC94-F1
#
_entry.id   AF-A0A061NC94-F1
#
_cell.length_a   1.000
_cell.length_b   1.000
_cell.length_c   1.000
_cell.angle_alpha   90.00
_cell.angle_beta   90.00
_cell.angle_gamma   90.00
#
_symmetry.space_group_name_H-M   'P 1'
#
loop_
_entity.id
_entity.type
_entity.pdbx_description
1 polymer ?
#
loop_
_entity_poly.entity_id
_entity_poly.type
_entity_poly.pdbx_seq_one_letter_code
_entity_poly.pdbx_strand_id
1 'polypeptide(L)'
;MLQKNEQINYKKVAGDPRYPKLYEVGHTYIVLDYIEGKTFFQCLQEGVPILPEHVKQVDDALLFARNRGLNPSDIHLHNLIITKRGDVCIIDIARFSQSKPCEQWNDLKSGYYRYYHKAYFPSKLPKWLMDVVATLYRTRKGTNNRA
;
A
#
# COMPACT_ATOMS: atom_id res chain seq x y z
N MET A 1 20.67 4.19 -4.79
CA MET A 1 20.37 3.76 -3.40
C MET A 1 19.00 3.09 -3.28
N LEU A 2 17.91 3.63 -3.88
CA LEU A 2 16.57 3.03 -3.79
C LEU A 2 16.50 1.56 -4.28
N GLN A 3 17.02 1.25 -5.47
CA GLN A 3 16.99 -0.13 -6.00
C GLN A 3 17.69 -1.15 -5.09
N LYS A 4 18.84 -0.78 -4.50
CA LYS A 4 19.56 -1.64 -3.55
C LYS A 4 18.72 -1.95 -2.30
N ASN A 5 17.89 -1.00 -1.87
CA ASN A 5 17.01 -1.18 -0.72
C ASN A 5 15.79 -2.04 -1.08
N GLU A 6 15.23 -1.84 -2.26
CA GLU A 6 14.06 -2.59 -2.73
C GLU A 6 14.31 -4.10 -2.84
N GLN A 7 15.44 -4.52 -3.44
CA GLN A 7 15.81 -5.95 -3.46
C GLN A 7 15.95 -6.55 -2.05
N ILE A 8 16.47 -5.81 -1.08
CA ILE A 8 16.66 -6.28 0.31
C ILE A 8 15.29 -6.47 0.96
N ASN A 9 14.38 -5.54 0.71
CA ASN A 9 13.02 -5.60 1.24
C ASN A 9 12.29 -6.82 0.67
N TYR A 10 12.34 -7.05 -0.65
CA TYR A 10 11.76 -8.24 -1.27
C TYR A 10 12.37 -9.55 -0.76
N LYS A 11 13.68 -9.61 -0.53
CA LYS A 11 14.33 -10.77 0.10
C LYS A 11 13.82 -11.02 1.52
N LYS A 12 13.59 -9.95 2.31
CA LYS A 12 13.08 -10.05 3.69
C LYS A 12 11.64 -10.52 3.76
N VAL A 13 10.79 -10.11 2.81
CA VAL A 13 9.37 -10.52 2.76
C VAL A 13 9.13 -11.80 1.95
N ALA A 14 10.19 -12.41 1.42
CA ALA A 14 10.09 -13.65 0.65
C ALA A 14 9.37 -14.75 1.46
N GLY A 15 8.50 -15.48 0.75
CA GLY A 15 7.67 -16.56 1.30
C GLY A 15 6.27 -16.14 1.72
N ASP A 16 5.95 -14.83 1.74
CA ASP A 16 4.60 -14.34 2.00
C ASP A 16 3.86 -14.03 0.68
N PRO A 17 2.69 -14.62 0.42
CA PRO A 17 1.95 -14.47 -0.84
C PRO A 17 1.39 -13.05 -1.07
N ARG A 18 1.42 -12.19 -0.05
CA ARG A 18 0.94 -10.80 -0.13
C ARG A 18 2.01 -9.85 -0.66
N TYR A 19 3.16 -10.37 -1.07
CA TYR A 19 4.20 -9.63 -1.76
C TYR A 19 4.59 -10.36 -3.06
N PRO A 20 4.93 -9.62 -4.13
CA PRO A 20 5.49 -10.21 -5.34
C PRO A 20 6.74 -11.06 -5.06
N LYS A 21 6.84 -12.22 -5.70
CA LYS A 21 8.06 -13.02 -5.68
C LYS A 21 9.15 -12.32 -6.49
N LEU A 22 10.34 -12.27 -5.92
CA LEU A 22 11.56 -11.83 -6.60
C LEU A 22 12.22 -13.00 -7.33
N TYR A 23 12.36 -12.89 -8.65
CA TYR A 23 13.00 -13.89 -9.50
C TYR A 23 14.45 -13.56 -9.80
N GLU A 24 14.73 -12.31 -10.14
CA GLU A 24 16.04 -11.88 -10.60
C GLU A 24 16.37 -10.48 -10.09
N VAL A 25 17.66 -10.24 -9.86
CA VAL A 25 18.23 -8.93 -9.57
C VAL A 25 19.36 -8.69 -10.54
N GLY A 26 19.16 -7.75 -11.46
CA GLY A 26 20.21 -7.24 -12.33
C GLY A 26 20.95 -6.05 -11.72
N HIS A 27 21.84 -5.44 -12.49
CA HIS A 27 22.62 -4.27 -12.05
C HIS A 27 21.74 -3.03 -11.85
N THR A 28 20.67 -2.88 -12.64
CA THR A 28 19.79 -1.71 -12.69
C THR A 28 18.30 -2.06 -12.69
N TYR A 29 17.97 -3.33 -12.49
CA TYR A 29 16.60 -3.84 -12.55
C TYR A 29 16.37 -4.99 -11.56
N ILE A 30 15.10 -5.25 -11.25
CA ILE A 30 14.65 -6.46 -10.57
C ILE A 30 13.49 -7.05 -11.37
N VAL A 31 13.37 -8.37 -11.35
CA VAL A 31 12.25 -9.10 -11.98
C VAL A 31 11.38 -9.65 -10.87
N LEU A 32 10.12 -9.22 -10.87
CA LEU A 32 9.10 -9.58 -9.88
C LEU A 32 7.92 -10.28 -10.55
N ASP A 33 7.06 -10.92 -9.75
CA ASP A 33 5.74 -11.34 -10.23
C ASP A 33 4.96 -10.19 -10.87
N TYR A 34 4.29 -10.49 -11.98
CA TYR A 34 3.21 -9.65 -12.48
C TYR A 34 1.93 -9.91 -11.69
N ILE A 35 1.42 -8.89 -11.02
CA ILE A 35 0.22 -8.99 -10.19
C ILE A 35 -1.00 -8.50 -10.98
N GLU A 36 -1.81 -9.42 -11.49
CA GLU A 36 -3.08 -9.10 -12.15
C GLU A 36 -4.15 -8.73 -11.11
N GLY A 37 -4.71 -7.52 -11.20
CA GLY A 37 -5.72 -7.04 -10.27
C GLY A 37 -6.00 -5.55 -10.40
N LYS A 38 -6.71 -5.01 -9.41
CA LYS A 38 -7.01 -3.58 -9.31
C LYS A 38 -6.37 -3.00 -8.06
N THR A 39 -5.73 -1.84 -8.21
CA THR A 39 -5.27 -1.07 -7.05
C THR A 39 -6.46 -0.64 -6.18
N PHE A 40 -6.25 -0.39 -4.89
CA PHE A 40 -7.29 0.17 -4.03
C PHE A 40 -7.80 1.50 -4.59
N PHE A 41 -6.92 2.30 -5.21
CA PHE A 41 -7.30 3.52 -5.90
C PHE A 41 -8.30 3.27 -7.03
N GLN A 42 -8.01 2.30 -7.92
CA GLN A 42 -8.94 1.90 -8.98
C GLN A 42 -10.24 1.34 -8.41
N CYS A 43 -10.18 0.61 -7.29
CA CYS A 43 -11.37 0.09 -6.63
C CYS A 43 -12.28 1.22 -6.16
N LEU A 44 -11.73 2.27 -5.55
CA LEU A 44 -12.47 3.48 -5.19
C LEU A 44 -13.03 4.20 -6.42
N GLN A 45 -12.27 4.26 -7.51
CA GLN A 45 -12.69 4.94 -8.74
C GLN A 45 -13.86 4.23 -9.43
N GLU A 46 -13.78 2.90 -9.54
CA GLU A 46 -14.71 2.07 -10.29
C GLU A 46 -15.85 1.53 -9.44
N GLY A 47 -15.74 1.69 -8.12
CA GLY A 47 -16.69 1.19 -7.12
C GLY A 47 -16.65 -0.31 -6.93
N VAL A 48 -15.45 -0.88 -7.05
CA VAL A 48 -15.18 -2.23 -6.59
C VAL A 48 -15.07 -2.19 -5.06
N PRO A 49 -15.83 -3.03 -4.34
CA PRO A 49 -15.84 -2.99 -2.87
C PRO A 49 -14.49 -3.43 -2.29
N ILE A 50 -13.94 -2.59 -1.42
CA ILE A 50 -12.81 -2.95 -0.55
C ILE A 50 -13.44 -3.50 0.75
N LEU A 51 -13.33 -4.80 0.97
CA LEU A 51 -13.92 -5.48 2.12
C LEU A 51 -13.03 -5.35 3.38
N PRO A 52 -13.60 -5.49 4.60
CA PRO A 52 -12.82 -5.51 5.85
C PRO A 52 -11.69 -6.54 5.85
N GLU A 53 -11.91 -7.68 5.19
CA GLU A 53 -10.92 -8.74 5.02
C GLU A 53 -9.69 -8.24 4.27
N HIS A 54 -9.84 -7.39 3.24
CA HIS A 54 -8.71 -6.80 2.53
C HIS A 54 -7.88 -5.91 3.45
N VAL A 55 -8.54 -5.08 4.29
CA VAL A 55 -7.85 -4.24 5.26
C VAL A 55 -7.08 -5.09 6.28
N LYS A 56 -7.68 -6.19 6.75
CA LYS A 56 -7.01 -7.15 7.62
C LYS A 56 -5.80 -7.81 6.94
N GLN A 57 -5.93 -8.21 5.68
CA GLN A 57 -4.81 -8.80 4.93
C GLN A 57 -3.63 -7.82 4.79
N VAL A 58 -3.90 -6.52 4.58
CA VAL A 58 -2.85 -5.49 4.60
C VAL A 58 -2.21 -5.43 5.98
N ASP A 59 -2.97 -5.30 7.06
CA ASP A 59 -2.43 -5.25 8.43
C ASP A 59 -1.50 -6.43 8.72
N ASP A 60 -1.95 -7.64 8.40
CA ASP A 60 -1.22 -8.87 8.63
C ASP A 60 0.07 -8.92 7.77
N ALA A 61 0.07 -8.39 6.54
CA ALA A 61 1.27 -8.29 5.69
C ALA A 61 2.27 -7.28 6.27
N LEU A 62 1.79 -6.11 6.71
CA LEU A 62 2.65 -5.11 7.32
C LEU A 62 3.24 -5.60 8.65
N LEU A 63 2.48 -6.35 9.45
CA LEU A 63 2.98 -7.00 10.66
C LEU A 63 4.06 -8.03 10.32
N PHE A 64 3.84 -8.85 9.28
CA PHE A 64 4.85 -9.79 8.80
C PHE A 64 6.15 -9.09 8.39
N ALA A 65 6.06 -7.99 7.62
CA ALA A 65 7.23 -7.18 7.26
C ALA A 65 7.96 -6.63 8.50
N ARG A 66 7.22 -6.13 9.51
CA ARG A 66 7.82 -5.67 10.78
C ARG A 66 8.58 -6.78 11.50
N ASN A 67 8.01 -7.98 11.56
CA ASN A 67 8.65 -9.14 12.17
C ASN A 67 9.94 -9.57 11.41
N ARG A 68 10.08 -9.19 10.13
CA ARG A 68 11.28 -9.38 9.31
C ARG A 68 12.27 -8.20 9.40
N GLY A 69 12.10 -7.31 10.38
CA GLY A 69 12.98 -6.16 10.60
C GLY A 69 12.88 -5.11 9.49
N LEU A 70 11.70 -4.96 8.90
CA LEU A 70 11.34 -3.83 8.06
C LEU A 70 10.49 -2.84 8.85
N ASN A 71 10.45 -1.60 8.37
CA ASN A 71 9.56 -0.56 8.84
C ASN A 71 8.67 -0.11 7.67
N PRO A 72 7.48 -0.71 7.52
CA PRO A 72 6.58 -0.37 6.43
C PRO A 72 6.27 1.13 6.40
N SER A 73 6.55 1.75 5.27
CA SER A 73 6.39 3.19 5.07
C SER A 73 6.07 3.48 3.60
N ASP A 74 5.54 4.67 3.34
CA ASP A 74 5.12 5.10 2.01
C ASP A 74 4.00 4.23 1.42
N ILE A 75 3.04 3.87 2.28
CA ILE A 75 1.91 3.04 1.90
C ILE A 75 0.78 3.94 1.40
N HIS A 76 0.36 3.68 0.16
CA HIS A 76 -0.69 4.42 -0.53
C HIS A 76 -1.65 3.47 -1.24
N LEU A 77 -2.80 4.00 -1.66
CA LEU A 77 -3.82 3.24 -2.38
C LEU A 77 -3.34 2.64 -3.72
N HIS A 78 -2.28 3.18 -4.31
CA HIS A 78 -1.67 2.64 -5.54
C HIS A 78 -0.75 1.43 -5.28
N ASN A 79 -0.26 1.26 -4.06
CA ASN A 79 0.66 0.19 -3.69
C ASN A 79 -0.08 -1.08 -3.26
N LEU A 80 -1.40 -1.01 -3.09
CA LEU A 80 -2.24 -2.10 -2.61
C LEU A 80 -3.10 -2.60 -3.77
N ILE A 81 -2.93 -3.85 -4.17
CA ILE A 81 -3.66 -4.48 -5.26
C ILE A 81 -4.59 -5.55 -4.69
N ILE A 82 -5.87 -5.50 -5.05
CA ILE A 82 -6.78 -6.66 -4.95
C ILE A 82 -6.56 -7.49 -6.20
N THR A 83 -5.96 -8.66 -6.02
CA THR A 83 -5.67 -9.61 -7.09
C THR A 83 -6.97 -10.16 -7.68
N LYS A 84 -6.90 -10.73 -8.89
CA LYS A 84 -8.03 -11.44 -9.49
C LYS A 84 -8.58 -12.60 -8.64
N ARG A 85 -7.76 -13.14 -7.74
CA ARG A 85 -8.15 -14.18 -6.77
C ARG A 85 -8.89 -13.63 -5.53
N GLY A 86 -8.97 -12.31 -5.36
CA GLY A 86 -9.58 -11.64 -4.21
C GLY A 86 -8.64 -11.36 -3.04
N ASP A 87 -7.38 -11.80 -3.11
CA ASP A 87 -6.37 -11.52 -2.09
C ASP A 87 -5.67 -10.19 -2.33
N VAL A 88 -5.12 -9.60 -1.28
CA VAL A 88 -4.32 -8.38 -1.33
C VAL A 88 -2.85 -8.70 -1.60
N CYS A 89 -2.25 -7.91 -2.48
CA CYS A 89 -0.83 -7.89 -2.73
C CYS A 89 -0.28 -6.45 -2.55
N ILE A 90 0.83 -6.31 -1.84
CA ILE A 90 1.53 -5.04 -1.61
C ILE A 90 2.74 -4.97 -2.54
N ILE A 91 2.79 -3.91 -3.34
CA ILE A 91 3.88 -3.61 -4.27
C ILE A 91 4.60 -2.33 -3.85
N ASP A 92 5.72 -2.03 -4.52
CA ASP A 92 6.54 -0.83 -4.29
C ASP A 92 6.91 -0.65 -2.80
N ILE A 93 7.72 -1.60 -2.32
CA ILE A 93 8.17 -1.66 -0.93
C ILE A 93 9.58 -1.05 -0.76
N ALA A 94 10.06 -0.25 -1.70
CA ALA A 94 11.43 0.28 -1.69
C ALA A 94 11.78 1.08 -0.42
N ARG A 95 10.78 1.73 0.19
CA ARG A 95 10.96 2.55 1.40
C ARG A 95 10.79 1.81 2.73
N PHE A 96 10.46 0.52 2.70
CA PHE A 96 10.26 -0.27 3.92
C PHE A 96 11.53 -0.43 4.78
N SER A 97 12.69 -0.05 4.28
CA SER A 97 13.96 -0.05 5.04
C SER A 97 14.25 1.27 5.76
N GLN A 98 13.41 2.29 5.62
CA GLN A 98 13.64 3.61 6.23
C GLN A 98 13.33 3.57 7.73
N SER A 99 14.07 4.33 8.54
CA SER A 99 13.89 4.39 10.00
C SER A 99 12.79 5.34 10.47
N LYS A 100 12.15 6.08 9.54
CA LYS A 100 11.16 7.10 9.91
C LYS A 100 9.86 6.45 10.40
N PRO A 101 9.28 6.90 11.52
CA PRO A 101 7.96 6.44 11.93
C PRO A 101 6.94 6.77 10.83
N CYS A 102 6.08 5.81 10.50
CA CYS A 102 5.09 5.97 9.46
C CYS A 102 3.69 5.60 9.96
N GLU A 103 2.76 6.54 9.81
CA GLU A 103 1.36 6.39 10.20
C GLU A 103 0.42 6.36 8.99
N GLN A 104 0.94 6.43 7.76
CA GLN A 104 0.11 6.58 6.55
C GLN A 104 -0.92 5.46 6.42
N TRP A 105 -0.53 4.21 6.68
CA TRP A 105 -1.47 3.09 6.69
C TRP A 105 -2.51 3.23 7.79
N ASN A 106 -2.14 3.68 8.99
CA ASN A 106 -3.09 3.91 10.09
C ASN A 106 -4.10 5.00 9.71
N ASP A 107 -3.67 6.05 9.02
CA ASP A 107 -4.55 7.10 8.50
C ASP A 107 -5.52 6.56 7.44
N LEU A 108 -5.02 5.77 6.48
CA LEU A 108 -5.83 5.13 5.44
C LEU A 108 -6.87 4.19 6.06
N LYS A 109 -6.44 3.33 6.99
CA LYS A 109 -7.30 2.41 7.74
C LYS A 109 -8.35 3.18 8.54
N SER A 110 -7.97 4.25 9.22
CA SER A 110 -8.90 5.10 9.96
C SER A 110 -9.93 5.76 9.03
N GLY A 111 -9.48 6.27 7.88
CA GLY A 111 -10.36 6.82 6.84
C GLY A 111 -11.35 5.78 6.29
N TYR A 112 -10.89 4.55 6.09
CA TYR A 112 -11.73 3.43 5.67
C TYR A 112 -12.87 3.17 6.67
N TYR A 113 -12.56 2.97 7.96
CA TYR A 113 -13.61 2.66 8.95
C TYR A 113 -14.51 3.85 9.28
N ARG A 114 -13.98 5.07 9.19
CA ARG A 114 -14.75 6.28 9.49
C ARG A 114 -15.72 6.65 8.38
N TYR A 115 -15.32 6.48 7.12
CA TYR A 115 -16.07 6.98 5.98
C TYR A 115 -16.47 5.86 5.02
N TYR A 116 -15.51 5.14 4.44
CA TYR A 116 -15.75 4.20 3.34
C TYR A 116 -16.66 3.02 3.71
N HIS A 117 -16.48 2.45 4.90
CA HIS A 117 -17.25 1.29 5.37
C HIS A 117 -18.71 1.62 5.74
N LYS A 118 -19.16 2.87 5.59
CA LYS A 118 -20.52 3.28 5.95
C LYS A 118 -21.46 3.13 4.75
N ALA A 119 -22.70 2.71 5.01
CA ALA A 119 -23.70 2.44 3.97
C ALA A 119 -24.05 3.66 3.08
N TYR A 120 -23.80 4.88 3.55
CA TYR A 120 -24.05 6.11 2.80
C TYR A 120 -22.85 6.56 1.95
N PHE A 121 -21.71 5.88 2.02
CA PHE A 121 -20.54 6.25 1.24
C PHE A 121 -20.80 5.97 -0.25
N PRO A 122 -20.46 6.89 -1.17
CA PRO A 122 -20.69 6.68 -2.60
C PRO A 122 -19.91 5.46 -3.08
N SER A 123 -20.55 4.62 -3.89
CA SER A 123 -19.90 3.43 -4.42
C SER A 123 -18.70 3.79 -5.29
N LYS A 124 -18.73 4.91 -6.02
CA LYS A 124 -17.65 5.38 -6.90
C LYS A 124 -17.17 6.77 -6.48
N LEU A 125 -15.87 6.96 -6.43
CA LEU A 125 -15.24 8.26 -6.21
C LEU A 125 -14.62 8.78 -7.51
N PRO A 126 -15.00 9.96 -7.99
CA PRO A 126 -14.37 10.53 -9.17
C PRO A 126 -12.90 10.87 -8.88
N LYS A 127 -12.03 10.66 -9.88
CA LYS A 127 -10.58 10.84 -9.76
C LYS A 127 -10.19 12.21 -9.19
N TRP A 128 -10.83 13.28 -9.67
CA TRP A 128 -10.53 14.65 -9.22
C TRP A 128 -10.73 14.82 -7.71
N LEU A 129 -11.74 14.17 -7.11
CA LEU A 129 -12.01 14.25 -5.68
C LEU A 129 -10.91 13.52 -4.90
N MET A 130 -10.48 12.35 -5.38
CA MET A 130 -9.37 11.61 -4.78
C MET A 130 -8.06 12.38 -4.87
N ASP A 131 -7.79 13.04 -6.00
CA ASP A 131 -6.60 13.88 -6.19
C ASP A 131 -6.61 15.10 -5.24
N VAL A 132 -7.78 15.70 -5.00
CA VAL A 132 -7.96 16.78 -4.01
C VAL A 132 -7.67 16.26 -2.60
N VAL A 133 -8.23 15.12 -2.21
CA VAL A 133 -7.99 14.52 -0.88
C VAL A 133 -6.50 14.18 -0.70
N ALA A 134 -5.86 13.60 -1.72
CA ALA A 134 -4.43 13.30 -1.70
C ALA A 134 -3.57 14.57 -1.55
N THR A 135 -3.95 15.65 -2.24
CA THR A 135 -3.26 16.94 -2.15
C THR A 135 -3.41 17.55 -0.76
N LEU A 136 -4.62 17.59 -0.22
CA LEU A 136 -4.88 18.10 1.13
C LEU A 136 -4.15 17.28 2.20
N TYR A 137 -4.11 15.96 2.07
CA TYR A 137 -3.37 15.07 2.98
C TYR A 137 -1.87 15.36 2.96
N ARG A 138 -1.27 15.47 1.76
CA ARG A 138 0.14 15.85 1.60
C ARG A 138 0.43 17.23 2.19
N THR A 139 -0.43 18.21 1.96
CA THR A 139 -0.24 19.56 2.52
C THR A 139 -0.29 19.54 4.04
N ARG A 140 -1.28 18.86 4.64
CA ARG A 140 -1.43 18.76 6.11
C ARG A 140 -0.26 18.03 6.79
N LYS A 141 0.21 16.90 6.24
CA LYS A 141 1.39 16.20 6.79
C LYS A 141 2.71 16.90 6.45
N GLY A 142 2.78 17.58 5.31
CA GLY A 142 3.94 18.40 4.91
C GLY A 142 4.14 19.63 5.81
N THR A 143 3.05 20.26 6.28
CA THR A 143 3.11 21.35 7.28
C THR A 143 3.50 20.86 8.67
N ASN A 144 3.10 19.64 9.06
CA ASN A 144 3.44 19.07 10.37
C ASN A 144 4.90 18.58 10.49
N ASN A 145 5.64 18.49 9.38
CA ASN A 145 7.07 18.13 9.34
C ASN A 145 8.00 19.35 9.34
N ARG A 146 7.47 20.57 9.55
CA ARG A 146 8.21 21.83 9.65
C ARG A 146 8.02 22.54 11.01
N ALA A 147 7.49 21.85 12.01
CA ALA A 147 7.39 22.33 13.39
C ALA A 147 8.33 21.53 14.28
#